data_AF-A0A499UR02-F1
#
_entry.id   AF-A0A499UR02-F1
#
_cell.length_a   1.000
_cell.length_b   1.000
_cell.length_c   1.000
_cell.angle_alpha   90.00
_cell.angle_beta   90.00
_cell.angle_gamma   90.00
#
_symmetry.space_group_name_H-M   'P 1'
#
loop_
_entity.id
_entity.type
_entity.pdbx_description
1 polymer ?
#
loop_
_entity_poly.entity_id
_entity_poly.type
_entity_poly.pdbx_seq_one_letter_code
_entity_poly.pdbx_strand_id
1 'polypeptide(L)'
;MLGTQVRSTVVLGQFADGRPHARAGAPLGEQRAMREDEHLLADRVLGQVPAQPLQLRLRPARVVVVLEHDDVAAVAVEAVPLGSHVAAVVLQAAGVALGDGRAAEVVVAHDRVAGVAEPPLLRPLAEEVVFKDGNGNGKRDKGERPMAGVDVTDGWDAKGHPPVSAKIGRTSSIGPQEFGPEASPGHRHSCDLDHPDAPSPGRVSPVSGLNLDDFVDLIERPDGGIRRDAEERRERLALPPGALGRLDELGEWLAAAQQRVPVKPVERPRAILFAGDHGISDLGVSARPAGSAHRLVRAVLDGESPAAILAARLGASVRVVDMALDCDPEDLPEEVTRHRVRRGSGRLDVEDALTLDEAEQAFRTGMAIADEEADSGTDLLVLGDLSVGGTTAAATLIAALCGTDASVVTGRGGAAIDDLAWMRKCAAIRDGLRRARPVLGDQLQLLATVGGADLAAITGFLLQSAVRRTPVILDGVVSAACALVAQRVAFRAPDWWLAGQASGEPGQEKALDRIALTPLLDHGVTVGEGTGALLALPLVQAAAALHAELPERSEGSGPSEHPADAEDPEANG
;
A
#
# COMPACT_ATOMS: atom_id res chain seq x y z
N MET A 1 -3.01 54.04 3.37
CA MET A 1 -1.59 53.81 3.07
C MET A 1 -1.17 52.57 3.85
N LEU A 2 -0.65 51.48 3.29
CA LEU A 2 -0.23 51.18 1.92
C LEU A 2 -1.00 49.96 1.41
N GLY A 3 -1.38 49.99 0.12
CA GLY A 3 -1.98 48.85 -0.56
C GLY A 3 -0.90 47.94 -1.13
N THR A 4 -1.04 46.63 -0.92
CA THR A 4 -0.20 45.60 -1.52
C THR A 4 -0.73 45.32 -2.94
N GLN A 5 -0.03 45.78 -3.98
CA GLN A 5 -0.28 45.33 -5.35
C GLN A 5 0.48 44.02 -5.57
N VAL A 6 -0.23 42.91 -5.75
CA VAL A 6 0.35 41.65 -6.24
C VAL A 6 0.22 41.66 -7.77
N ARG A 7 1.34 41.83 -8.49
CA ARG A 7 1.40 41.57 -9.94
C ARG A 7 1.63 40.07 -10.14
N SER A 8 0.63 39.35 -10.60
CA SER A 8 0.74 37.97 -11.03
C SER A 8 0.87 37.90 -12.55
N THR A 9 2.06 37.60 -13.06
CA THR A 9 2.28 37.25 -14.47
C THR A 9 2.15 35.74 -14.61
N VAL A 10 1.11 35.26 -15.28
CA VAL A 10 0.97 33.85 -15.67
C VAL A 10 1.30 33.77 -17.16
N VAL A 11 2.42 33.12 -17.51
CA VAL A 11 2.76 32.86 -18.91
C VAL A 11 2.15 31.52 -19.32
N LEU A 12 1.08 31.56 -20.12
CA LEU A 12 0.53 30.38 -20.79
C LEU A 12 1.02 30.39 -22.24
N GLY A 13 2.00 29.55 -22.57
CA GLY A 13 2.45 29.34 -23.95
C GLY A 13 1.69 28.19 -24.63
N GLN A 14 0.93 28.49 -25.69
CA GLN A 14 0.52 27.50 -26.69
C GLN A 14 1.66 27.30 -27.68
N PHE A 15 2.07 26.05 -27.94
CA PHE A 15 3.01 25.73 -29.03
C PHE A 15 2.31 24.86 -30.06
N ALA A 16 2.18 25.39 -31.28
CA ALA A 16 1.72 24.71 -32.47
C ALA A 16 2.90 24.03 -33.19
N ASP A 17 2.61 22.89 -33.80
CA ASP A 17 3.53 22.04 -34.57
C ASP A 17 4.18 22.72 -35.78
N GLY A 18 5.36 22.22 -36.15
CA GLY A 18 5.90 22.35 -37.51
C GLY A 18 7.41 22.59 -37.61
N ARG A 19 8.17 21.53 -37.95
CA ARG A 19 9.45 21.65 -38.69
C ARG A 19 9.12 21.59 -40.20
N PRO A 20 9.93 22.10 -41.17
CA PRO A 20 11.40 21.92 -41.18
C PRO A 20 12.29 23.00 -41.87
N HIS A 21 13.61 22.85 -41.62
CA HIS A 21 14.80 23.24 -42.41
C HIS A 21 14.94 24.66 -43.04
N ALA A 22 15.99 25.41 -42.63
CA ALA A 22 17.18 25.74 -43.46
C ALA A 22 18.04 26.92 -42.91
N ARG A 23 19.37 26.67 -42.86
CA ARG A 23 20.55 27.56 -43.07
C ARG A 23 20.61 29.02 -42.56
N ALA A 24 21.64 29.24 -41.71
CA ALA A 24 22.74 30.24 -41.78
C ALA A 24 22.47 31.74 -42.04
N GLY A 25 22.93 32.60 -41.12
CA GLY A 25 23.28 34.01 -41.36
C GLY A 25 22.97 34.97 -40.19
N ALA A 26 24.01 35.53 -39.56
CA ALA A 26 23.94 36.65 -38.59
C ALA A 26 23.80 38.03 -39.32
N PRO A 27 23.80 39.24 -38.68
CA PRO A 27 23.73 39.63 -37.25
C PRO A 27 22.81 40.87 -36.92
N LEU A 28 22.68 41.15 -35.61
CA LEU A 28 22.59 42.44 -34.86
C LEU A 28 21.82 43.68 -35.39
N GLY A 29 20.94 44.21 -34.53
CA GLY A 29 20.45 45.61 -34.50
C GLY A 29 19.54 45.84 -33.28
N GLU A 30 20.10 46.27 -32.14
CA GLU A 30 19.93 47.60 -31.53
C GLU A 30 18.55 47.88 -30.87
N GLN A 31 18.52 47.89 -29.53
CA GLN A 31 18.33 49.08 -28.66
C GLN A 31 16.87 49.61 -28.68
N ARG A 32 16.17 49.86 -27.55
CA ARG A 32 16.57 50.72 -26.43
C ARG A 32 15.46 50.73 -25.36
N ALA A 33 15.91 50.70 -24.10
CA ALA A 33 15.38 51.37 -22.89
C ALA A 33 13.87 51.60 -22.71
N MET A 34 13.33 51.11 -21.59
CA MET A 34 12.93 52.01 -20.49
C MET A 34 12.65 51.21 -19.21
N ARG A 35 13.47 51.50 -18.20
CA ARG A 35 13.12 51.33 -16.77
C ARG A 35 12.10 52.41 -16.40
N GLU A 36 11.44 52.14 -15.27
CA GLU A 36 10.75 53.06 -14.35
C GLU A 36 9.22 53.10 -14.40
N ASP A 37 8.70 53.10 -13.16
CA ASP A 37 7.39 53.50 -12.65
C ASP A 37 6.26 52.46 -12.54
N GLU A 38 6.30 51.82 -11.37
CA GLU A 38 5.18 51.30 -10.61
C GLU A 38 4.11 52.37 -10.33
N HIS A 39 2.88 51.88 -10.11
CA HIS A 39 1.70 52.61 -9.59
C HIS A 39 1.03 53.62 -10.53
N LEU A 40 0.03 53.15 -11.29
CA LEU A 40 -1.30 53.77 -11.38
C LEU A 40 -2.27 52.82 -12.14
N LEU A 41 -3.57 52.98 -11.90
CA LEU A 41 -4.71 52.28 -12.53
C LEU A 41 -5.13 50.94 -11.91
N ALA A 42 -5.68 51.05 -10.70
CA ALA A 42 -6.94 50.37 -10.40
C ALA A 42 -8.11 51.27 -10.86
N ASP A 43 -9.21 50.62 -11.26
CA ASP A 43 -10.57 51.11 -11.59
C ASP A 43 -10.95 51.43 -13.06
N ARG A 44 -12.02 50.71 -13.47
CA ARG A 44 -12.88 50.80 -14.68
C ARG A 44 -12.20 50.30 -15.97
N VAL A 45 -12.59 49.13 -16.51
CA VAL A 45 -13.89 48.91 -17.18
C VAL A 45 -14.39 47.48 -16.94
N LEU A 46 -15.56 47.38 -16.29
CA LEU A 46 -16.48 46.25 -16.37
C LEU A 46 -17.03 46.16 -17.79
N GLY A 47 -16.64 45.12 -18.53
CA GLY A 47 -17.23 44.75 -19.82
C GLY A 47 -17.54 43.26 -19.81
N GLN A 48 -18.83 42.93 -19.78
CA GLN A 48 -19.36 41.56 -19.74
C GLN A 48 -18.93 40.75 -20.97
N VAL A 49 -18.35 39.57 -20.75
CA VAL A 49 -18.25 38.49 -21.74
C VAL A 49 -19.02 37.29 -21.18
N PRO A 50 -19.95 36.67 -21.93
CA PRO A 50 -20.79 35.60 -21.42
C PRO A 50 -19.96 34.34 -21.12
N ALA A 51 -20.16 33.79 -19.93
CA ALA A 51 -19.54 32.55 -19.49
C ALA A 51 -20.05 31.35 -20.32
N GLN A 52 -19.23 30.84 -21.23
CA GLN A 52 -19.31 29.44 -21.65
C GLN A 52 -18.32 28.64 -20.79
N PRO A 53 -18.73 27.55 -20.13
CA PRO A 53 -17.81 26.75 -19.34
C PRO A 53 -16.91 25.94 -20.29
N LEU A 54 -15.69 26.43 -20.53
CA LEU A 54 -14.62 25.63 -21.10
C LEU A 54 -14.24 24.56 -20.05
N GLN A 55 -14.67 23.30 -20.26
CA GLN A 55 -14.21 22.19 -19.42
C GLN A 55 -12.73 21.89 -19.74
N LEU A 56 -11.82 22.56 -19.04
CA LEU A 56 -10.42 22.18 -19.02
C LEU A 56 -10.26 20.92 -18.14
N ARG A 57 -10.00 19.77 -18.76
CA ARG A 57 -9.53 18.56 -18.06
C ARG A 57 -8.13 18.85 -17.51
N LEU A 58 -8.03 19.19 -16.23
CA LEU A 58 -6.75 19.33 -15.53
C LEU A 58 -6.31 17.98 -14.97
N ARG A 59 -5.09 17.55 -15.31
CA ARG A 59 -4.40 16.42 -14.68
C ARG A 59 -3.70 16.89 -13.38
N PRO A 60 -3.44 16.00 -12.41
CA PRO A 60 -2.72 16.37 -11.19
C PRO A 60 -1.33 16.93 -11.52
N ALA A 61 -0.97 18.04 -10.88
CA ALA A 61 0.33 18.68 -11.00
C ALA A 61 0.95 18.81 -9.60
N ARG A 62 2.26 18.55 -9.50
CA ARG A 62 3.03 18.77 -8.27
C ARG A 62 3.53 20.21 -8.26
N VAL A 63 3.28 20.93 -7.17
CA VAL A 63 3.80 22.28 -6.96
C VAL A 63 4.94 22.18 -5.94
N VAL A 64 6.13 22.66 -6.27
CA VAL A 64 7.29 22.66 -5.37
C VAL A 64 7.67 24.10 -5.09
N VAL A 65 7.37 24.60 -3.90
CA VAL A 65 7.77 25.96 -3.50
C VAL A 65 9.14 25.88 -2.84
N VAL A 66 10.14 26.54 -3.43
CA VAL A 66 11.49 26.65 -2.84
C VAL A 66 11.64 28.06 -2.32
N LEU A 67 11.93 28.21 -1.02
CA LEU A 67 12.26 29.49 -0.41
C LEU A 67 13.76 29.49 -0.13
N GLU A 68 14.51 30.44 -0.70
CA GLU A 68 15.91 30.65 -0.33
C GLU A 68 15.97 31.30 1.06
N HIS A 69 16.59 30.60 2.02
CA HIS A 69 17.09 31.20 3.25
C HIS A 69 18.44 30.58 3.57
N ASP A 70 19.35 31.37 4.15
CA ASP A 70 20.74 31.00 4.48
C ASP A 70 20.92 29.89 5.53
N ASP A 71 19.90 29.08 5.81
CA ASP A 71 19.99 27.80 6.51
C ASP A 71 18.83 26.92 6.01
N VAL A 72 19.14 25.79 5.38
CA VAL A 72 18.22 25.06 4.49
C VAL A 72 17.04 24.44 5.24
N ALA A 73 15.82 24.89 4.91
CA ALA A 73 14.57 24.16 5.13
C ALA A 73 13.77 24.09 3.82
N ALA A 74 13.79 22.93 3.16
CA ALA A 74 12.90 22.65 2.03
C ALA A 74 11.52 22.26 2.58
N VAL A 75 10.49 23.06 2.30
CA VAL A 75 9.09 22.69 2.62
C VAL A 75 8.49 22.05 1.38
N ALA A 76 8.41 20.72 1.38
CA ALA A 76 7.64 19.98 0.38
C ALA A 76 6.16 20.03 0.78
N VAL A 77 5.31 20.66 -0.05
CA VAL A 77 3.86 20.58 0.10
C VAL A 77 3.35 19.46 -0.81
N GLU A 78 2.66 18.50 -0.24
CA GLU A 78 2.15 17.32 -0.94
C GLU A 78 0.96 17.67 -1.85
N ALA A 79 0.72 16.83 -2.86
CA ALA A 79 -0.16 17.10 -4.00
C ALA A 79 -1.60 17.45 -3.59
N VAL A 80 -2.13 18.59 -4.08
CA VAL A 80 -3.53 18.99 -3.87
C VAL A 80 -4.29 18.89 -5.21
N PRO A 81 -5.49 18.27 -5.25
CA PRO A 81 -6.34 18.31 -6.44
C PRO A 81 -6.71 19.76 -6.80
N LEU A 82 -6.56 20.13 -8.07
CA LEU A 82 -6.82 21.49 -8.56
C LEU A 82 -8.31 21.83 -8.47
N GLY A 83 -8.70 22.51 -7.38
CA GLY A 83 -9.89 23.33 -7.27
C GLY A 83 -9.53 24.80 -7.01
N SER A 84 -10.52 25.69 -7.01
CA SER A 84 -10.42 27.16 -6.81
C SER A 84 -9.76 27.63 -5.49
N HIS A 85 -9.24 26.70 -4.68
CA HIS A 85 -8.62 26.95 -3.38
C HIS A 85 -7.08 26.99 -3.41
N VAL A 86 -6.42 26.68 -4.54
CA VAL A 86 -4.94 26.76 -4.64
C VAL A 86 -4.41 28.18 -4.43
N ALA A 87 -5.11 29.19 -4.97
CA ALA A 87 -4.73 30.58 -4.74
C ALA A 87 -4.79 30.94 -3.25
N ALA A 88 -5.79 30.45 -2.52
CA ALA A 88 -5.95 30.72 -1.09
C ALA A 88 -4.88 29.99 -0.25
N VAL A 89 -4.59 28.72 -0.54
CA VAL A 89 -3.59 27.93 0.21
C VAL A 89 -2.17 28.42 -0.05
N VAL A 90 -1.83 28.77 -1.30
CA VAL A 90 -0.51 29.34 -1.63
C VAL A 90 -0.34 30.75 -1.05
N LEU A 91 -1.39 31.58 -1.07
CA LEU A 91 -1.35 32.90 -0.42
C LEU A 91 -1.28 32.81 1.11
N GLN A 92 -1.89 31.79 1.71
CA GLN A 92 -1.89 31.59 3.16
C GLN A 92 -0.57 30.97 3.64
N ALA A 93 0.04 30.05 2.87
CA ALA A 93 1.38 29.53 3.13
C ALA A 93 2.47 30.61 2.92
N ALA A 94 2.36 31.41 1.86
CA ALA A 94 3.25 32.56 1.64
C ALA A 94 3.04 33.66 2.69
N GLY A 95 1.80 33.86 3.15
CA GLY A 95 1.45 34.80 4.21
C GLY A 95 1.94 34.38 5.61
N VAL A 96 2.12 33.08 5.85
CA VAL A 96 2.72 32.56 7.10
C VAL A 96 4.25 32.65 7.07
N ALA A 97 4.87 32.69 5.89
CA ALA A 97 6.33 32.81 5.73
C ALA A 97 6.84 34.26 5.61
N LEU A 98 5.97 35.25 5.33
CA LEU A 98 6.36 36.64 5.10
C LEU A 98 5.80 37.58 6.17
N GLY A 99 6.43 37.58 7.35
CA GLY A 99 6.29 38.67 8.33
C GLY A 99 7.05 39.95 7.93
N ASP A 100 8.02 39.87 7.01
CA ASP A 100 9.06 40.91 6.85
C ASP A 100 9.31 41.37 5.40
N GLY A 101 8.28 41.38 4.54
CA GLY A 101 8.32 42.17 3.29
C GLY A 101 9.41 41.80 2.27
N ARG A 102 9.71 40.51 2.06
CA ARG A 102 10.67 40.04 1.05
C ARG A 102 10.02 39.29 -0.11
N ALA A 103 10.67 39.29 -1.26
CA ALA A 103 10.19 38.61 -2.47
C ALA A 103 10.38 37.09 -2.36
N ALA A 104 9.41 36.32 -2.84
CA ALA A 104 9.48 34.86 -2.96
C ALA A 104 9.28 34.49 -4.43
N GLU A 105 10.09 33.54 -4.92
CA GLU A 105 9.96 32.99 -6.27
C GLU A 105 9.31 31.60 -6.19
N VAL A 106 8.25 31.37 -6.97
CA VAL A 106 7.47 30.12 -6.94
C VAL A 106 7.67 29.39 -8.25
N VAL A 107 8.27 28.20 -8.20
CA VAL A 107 8.51 27.35 -9.39
C VAL A 107 7.47 26.23 -9.42
N VAL A 108 6.76 26.08 -10.54
CA VAL A 108 5.77 25.00 -10.73
C VAL A 108 6.26 24.06 -11.83
N ALA A 109 6.43 22.77 -11.52
CA ALA A 109 6.89 21.77 -12.47
C ALA A 109 5.77 20.77 -12.83
N HIS A 110 5.54 20.55 -14.13
CA HIS A 110 4.63 19.52 -14.62
C HIS A 110 5.41 18.30 -15.13
N ASP A 111 4.92 17.11 -14.84
CA ASP A 111 5.53 15.85 -15.27
C ASP A 111 5.27 15.58 -16.78
N ARG A 112 6.27 15.04 -17.52
CA ARG A 112 6.12 14.63 -18.93
C ARG A 112 6.70 13.24 -19.21
N VAL A 113 5.79 12.36 -19.68
CA VAL A 113 5.78 11.51 -20.90
C VAL A 113 7.01 10.64 -21.22
N ALA A 114 6.78 9.33 -21.33
CA ALA A 114 7.71 8.33 -21.86
C ALA A 114 8.08 8.60 -23.34
N GLY A 115 9.39 8.60 -23.63
CA GLY A 115 9.93 8.49 -25.00
C GLY A 115 10.69 9.72 -25.53
N VAL A 116 11.80 10.15 -24.90
CA VAL A 116 12.83 11.03 -25.50
C VAL A 116 14.20 10.74 -24.85
N ALA A 117 15.28 10.79 -25.63
CA ALA A 117 16.67 10.54 -25.23
C ALA A 117 17.22 11.55 -24.19
N GLU A 118 18.21 11.08 -23.40
CA GLU A 118 18.84 11.69 -22.21
C GLU A 118 19.12 13.22 -22.27
N PRO A 119 18.97 13.95 -21.13
CA PRO A 119 19.48 15.32 -21.00
C PRO A 119 20.96 15.36 -20.55
N PRO A 120 21.74 16.38 -20.97
CA PRO A 120 23.15 16.52 -20.62
C PRO A 120 23.38 17.03 -19.18
N LEU A 121 24.48 16.57 -18.58
CA LEU A 121 25.00 16.92 -17.25
C LEU A 121 25.15 18.45 -17.03
N LEU A 122 24.56 18.97 -15.94
CA LEU A 122 24.85 20.30 -15.40
C LEU A 122 26.20 20.30 -14.67
N ARG A 123 27.11 21.21 -15.05
CA ARG A 123 28.36 21.51 -14.32
C ARG A 123 28.09 22.54 -13.21
N PRO A 124 28.78 22.48 -12.06
CA PRO A 124 28.73 23.54 -11.06
C PRO A 124 29.60 24.72 -11.50
N LEU A 125 29.03 25.93 -11.50
CA LEU A 125 29.78 27.18 -11.55
C LEU A 125 30.28 27.48 -10.14
N ALA A 126 31.59 27.40 -9.94
CA ALA A 126 32.27 27.99 -8.80
C ALA A 126 32.68 29.42 -9.19
N GLU A 127 32.21 30.42 -8.46
CA GLU A 127 32.85 31.74 -8.40
C GLU A 127 33.04 32.15 -6.94
N GLU A 128 34.26 32.64 -6.67
CA GLU A 128 34.81 33.01 -5.37
C GLU A 128 34.06 34.21 -4.75
N VAL A 129 33.78 34.13 -3.45
CA VAL A 129 33.49 35.32 -2.62
C VAL A 129 34.56 35.44 -1.54
N VAL A 130 35.37 36.50 -1.67
CA VAL A 130 36.39 36.94 -0.71
C VAL A 130 35.72 37.72 0.42
N PHE A 131 35.89 37.27 1.67
CA PHE A 131 35.52 38.06 2.85
C PHE A 131 36.71 38.93 3.32
N LYS A 132 36.48 40.24 3.47
CA LYS A 132 37.37 41.17 4.17
C LYS A 132 36.89 41.33 5.61
N ASP A 133 37.71 40.93 6.57
CA ASP A 133 37.45 41.14 7.99
C ASP A 133 37.80 42.57 8.42
N GLY A 134 36.81 43.25 8.98
CA GLY A 134 36.93 44.55 9.60
C GLY A 134 37.01 44.45 11.12
N ASN A 135 38.23 44.69 11.61
CA ASN A 135 38.61 45.17 12.94
C ASN A 135 39.01 44.12 14.00
N GLY A 136 40.31 44.13 14.29
CA GLY A 136 40.98 43.21 15.20
C GLY A 136 40.87 43.59 16.67
N ASN A 137 41.14 42.61 17.55
CA ASN A 137 42.28 42.66 18.46
C ASN A 137 42.47 41.31 19.18
N GLY A 138 43.71 40.78 19.16
CA GLY A 138 44.40 40.28 20.35
C GLY A 138 44.01 38.95 21.06
N LYS A 139 44.77 37.90 20.73
CA LYS A 139 45.51 36.96 21.64
C LYS A 139 44.79 35.91 22.54
N ARG A 140 45.17 34.65 22.23
CA ARG A 140 45.79 33.57 23.05
C ARG A 140 44.98 32.80 24.13
N ASP A 141 44.68 31.54 23.77
CA ASP A 141 45.27 30.29 24.31
C ASP A 141 44.53 29.46 25.42
N LYS A 142 44.53 28.14 25.16
CA LYS A 142 44.37 26.92 26.00
C LYS A 142 43.00 26.38 26.48
N GLY A 143 42.78 25.10 26.11
CA GLY A 143 41.96 24.08 26.79
C GLY A 143 40.52 24.00 26.28
N GLU A 144 39.89 22.87 25.96
CA GLU A 144 40.10 21.42 26.12
C GLU A 144 39.27 20.71 25.02
N ARG A 145 39.58 19.46 24.67
CA ARG A 145 38.80 18.63 23.71
C ARG A 145 37.51 18.09 24.38
N PRO A 146 36.46 17.65 23.64
CA PRO A 146 36.45 16.29 23.08
C PRO A 146 35.77 16.07 21.71
N MET A 147 36.29 15.03 21.02
CA MET A 147 35.63 14.01 20.19
C MET A 147 35.15 14.35 18.76
N ALA A 148 35.75 13.59 17.83
CA ALA A 148 35.61 13.64 16.39
C ALA A 148 34.35 12.90 15.89
N GLY A 149 33.62 13.55 14.98
CA GLY A 149 32.72 12.88 14.02
C GLY A 149 33.53 12.33 12.86
N VAL A 150 33.10 11.19 12.33
CA VAL A 150 33.66 10.54 11.14
C VAL A 150 32.66 10.72 10.00
N ASP A 151 33.15 11.32 8.92
CA ASP A 151 32.55 11.41 7.59
C ASP A 151 32.27 10.02 6.99
N VAL A 152 31.12 9.87 6.32
CA VAL A 152 30.83 8.74 5.45
C VAL A 152 30.32 9.27 4.10
N THR A 153 31.24 9.42 3.15
CA THR A 153 30.97 9.33 1.72
C THR A 153 32.12 8.55 1.10
N ASP A 154 31.85 7.36 0.55
CA ASP A 154 32.48 6.83 -0.68
C ASP A 154 32.00 5.40 -0.96
N GLY A 155 31.64 5.11 -2.24
CA GLY A 155 31.54 3.73 -2.72
C GLY A 155 30.51 3.40 -3.80
N TRP A 156 30.40 4.17 -4.89
CA TRP A 156 29.77 3.75 -6.16
C TRP A 156 30.76 4.01 -7.30
N ASP A 157 30.92 3.07 -8.23
CA ASP A 157 31.81 3.31 -9.39
C ASP A 157 31.11 4.11 -10.49
N ALA A 158 31.91 4.74 -11.36
CA ALA A 158 31.46 5.69 -12.38
C ALA A 158 30.65 5.10 -13.54
N LYS A 159 30.15 3.86 -13.41
CA LYS A 159 29.22 3.24 -14.37
C LYS A 159 27.99 2.58 -13.73
N GLY A 160 27.77 2.77 -12.42
CA GLY A 160 26.47 2.53 -11.79
C GLY A 160 26.06 1.06 -11.66
N HIS A 161 26.99 0.12 -11.49
CA HIS A 161 26.65 -1.27 -11.18
C HIS A 161 26.80 -1.58 -9.68
N PRO A 162 25.90 -2.40 -9.09
CA PRO A 162 26.11 -2.92 -7.74
C PRO A 162 27.15 -4.05 -7.73
N PRO A 163 27.96 -4.20 -6.66
CA PRO A 163 28.97 -5.26 -6.61
C PRO A 163 28.31 -6.64 -6.36
N VAL A 164 28.64 -7.62 -7.21
CA VAL A 164 28.24 -9.03 -7.06
C VAL A 164 29.43 -9.87 -6.57
N SER A 165 29.28 -10.43 -5.37
CA SER A 165 29.89 -11.63 -4.74
C SER A 165 31.37 -12.00 -4.98
N ALA A 166 32.14 -12.25 -3.90
CA ALA A 166 33.02 -13.43 -3.79
C ALA A 166 33.68 -13.64 -2.41
N LYS A 167 33.50 -14.88 -1.90
CA LYS A 167 34.49 -15.78 -1.29
C LYS A 167 35.12 -15.45 0.09
N ILE A 168 34.72 -16.29 1.03
CA ILE A 168 35.38 -16.64 2.30
C ILE A 168 36.82 -17.11 2.02
N GLY A 169 37.78 -16.34 2.52
CA GLY A 169 39.21 -16.65 2.52
C GLY A 169 39.62 -17.43 3.78
N ARG A 170 40.20 -18.60 3.55
CA ARG A 170 40.84 -19.48 4.54
C ARG A 170 42.01 -18.78 5.24
N THR A 171 42.15 -19.00 6.54
CA THR A 171 43.35 -18.71 7.31
C THR A 171 44.49 -19.66 6.94
N SER A 172 45.68 -19.08 6.82
CA SER A 172 46.92 -19.70 6.37
C SER A 172 47.67 -20.40 7.50
N SER A 173 48.23 -21.55 7.14
CA SER A 173 49.22 -22.36 7.85
C SER A 173 50.63 -21.78 7.75
N ILE A 174 51.39 -21.83 8.84
CA ILE A 174 52.86 -21.88 8.88
C ILE A 174 53.23 -22.96 9.92
N GLY A 175 53.93 -24.04 9.50
CA GLY A 175 54.50 -25.09 10.39
C GLY A 175 55.97 -24.80 10.73
N PRO A 176 56.83 -25.80 11.05
CA PRO A 176 56.61 -27.16 11.57
C PRO A 176 57.39 -27.41 12.89
N GLN A 177 57.08 -28.47 13.64
CA GLN A 177 58.09 -29.17 14.47
C GLN A 177 57.65 -30.61 14.81
N GLU A 178 58.57 -31.53 14.57
CA GLU A 178 58.50 -32.97 14.78
C GLU A 178 58.57 -33.35 16.27
N PHE A 179 57.90 -34.44 16.66
CA PHE A 179 58.41 -35.51 17.55
C PHE A 179 57.31 -36.60 17.62
N GLY A 180 57.61 -37.84 17.20
CA GLY A 180 56.83 -39.05 17.58
C GLY A 180 57.58 -39.83 18.66
N PRO A 181 57.31 -41.13 18.85
CA PRO A 181 56.02 -41.86 18.91
C PRO A 181 55.94 -42.74 20.19
N GLU A 182 54.83 -43.47 20.41
CA GLU A 182 54.67 -44.76 21.17
C GLU A 182 53.20 -44.88 21.64
N ALA A 183 52.51 -46.01 21.77
CA ALA A 183 52.59 -47.40 21.31
C ALA A 183 51.19 -48.02 21.60
N SER A 184 50.72 -48.97 20.78
CA SER A 184 49.55 -49.85 21.05
C SER A 184 49.95 -51.01 22.01
N PRO A 185 49.20 -52.12 22.23
CA PRO A 185 47.82 -52.54 21.85
C PRO A 185 47.06 -53.39 22.94
N GLY A 186 45.87 -53.91 22.59
CA GLY A 186 45.28 -55.15 23.15
C GLY A 186 43.82 -54.98 23.60
N HIS A 187 42.84 -55.84 23.35
CA HIS A 187 42.79 -57.23 22.88
C HIS A 187 41.43 -57.52 22.22
N ARG A 188 41.41 -58.54 21.35
CA ARG A 188 40.22 -59.16 20.74
C ARG A 188 39.58 -60.15 21.73
N HIS A 189 38.26 -60.36 21.66
CA HIS A 189 37.69 -61.71 21.59
C HIS A 189 36.25 -61.70 21.05
N SER A 190 36.03 -62.61 20.12
CA SER A 190 34.77 -63.06 19.51
C SER A 190 33.97 -63.97 20.44
N CYS A 191 32.64 -63.97 20.37
CA CYS A 191 31.82 -65.13 19.95
C CYS A 191 30.30 -64.81 19.94
N ASP A 192 29.64 -65.42 18.98
CA ASP A 192 28.21 -65.39 18.64
C ASP A 192 27.29 -65.86 19.78
N LEU A 193 26.01 -65.47 19.73
CA LEU A 193 24.83 -66.35 19.94
C LEU A 193 23.52 -65.59 19.58
N ASP A 194 22.74 -66.20 18.70
CA ASP A 194 21.40 -65.83 18.28
C ASP A 194 20.36 -65.90 19.42
N HIS A 195 19.48 -64.89 19.52
CA HIS A 195 18.06 -65.09 19.83
C HIS A 195 17.18 -63.91 19.36
N PRO A 196 15.95 -64.17 18.86
CA PRO A 196 15.07 -63.16 18.28
C PRO A 196 14.14 -62.53 19.33
N ASP A 197 13.40 -61.49 18.90
CA ASP A 197 12.28 -60.79 19.56
C ASP A 197 12.60 -59.53 20.38
N ALA A 198 12.49 -58.37 19.72
CA ALA A 198 11.41 -57.39 19.98
C ALA A 198 11.69 -56.10 19.17
N PRO A 199 10.72 -55.55 18.41
CA PRO A 199 10.88 -54.22 17.82
C PRO A 199 10.86 -53.20 18.96
N SER A 200 11.98 -52.49 19.13
CA SER A 200 12.05 -51.27 19.92
C SER A 200 10.90 -50.35 19.51
N PRO A 201 10.12 -49.77 20.45
CA PRO A 201 9.07 -48.84 20.09
C PRO A 201 9.73 -47.68 19.36
N GLY A 202 9.42 -47.59 18.07
CA GLY A 202 9.81 -46.47 17.23
C GLY A 202 9.47 -45.21 17.97
N ARG A 203 10.49 -44.38 18.20
CA ARG A 203 10.33 -43.01 18.64
C ARG A 203 9.43 -42.36 17.59
N VAL A 204 8.14 -42.25 17.91
CA VAL A 204 7.19 -41.48 17.11
C VAL A 204 7.71 -40.06 17.14
N SER A 205 8.27 -39.59 16.03
CA SER A 205 8.61 -38.18 15.86
C SER A 205 7.32 -37.38 16.03
N PRO A 206 7.26 -36.42 16.96
CA PRO A 206 6.09 -35.57 17.10
C PRO A 206 6.06 -34.54 15.96
N VAL A 207 4.90 -34.45 15.32
CA VAL A 207 4.29 -33.31 14.62
C VAL A 207 5.08 -32.67 13.47
N SER A 208 4.59 -32.89 12.25
CA SER A 208 4.87 -32.04 11.08
C SER A 208 4.35 -30.62 11.36
N GLY A 209 5.24 -29.72 11.80
CA GLY A 209 4.95 -28.30 11.95
C GLY A 209 4.56 -27.65 10.62
N LEU A 210 3.75 -26.60 10.66
CA LEU A 210 3.37 -25.80 9.50
C LEU A 210 4.64 -25.16 8.91
N ASN A 211 4.98 -25.50 7.67
CA ASN A 211 6.04 -24.81 6.93
C ASN A 211 5.41 -23.76 6.01
N LEU A 212 5.63 -22.48 6.32
CA LEU A 212 5.05 -21.39 5.54
C LEU A 212 5.69 -21.25 4.16
N ASP A 213 6.93 -21.75 3.97
CA ASP A 213 7.62 -21.72 2.68
C ASP A 213 6.90 -22.55 1.61
N ASP A 214 6.12 -23.57 2.02
CA ASP A 214 5.38 -24.43 1.10
C ASP A 214 4.37 -23.61 0.25
N PHE A 215 3.85 -22.48 0.77
CA PHE A 215 2.94 -21.61 0.02
C PHE A 215 3.57 -20.94 -1.20
N VAL A 216 4.90 -20.76 -1.23
CA VAL A 216 5.60 -20.15 -2.37
C VAL A 216 5.44 -21.01 -3.62
N ASP A 217 5.46 -22.33 -3.44
CA ASP A 217 5.32 -23.30 -4.52
C ASP A 217 3.86 -23.63 -4.83
N LEU A 218 3.00 -23.64 -3.81
CA LEU A 218 1.56 -23.96 -3.97
C LEU A 218 0.76 -22.83 -4.63
N ILE A 219 1.15 -21.57 -4.45
CA ILE A 219 0.41 -20.43 -4.99
C ILE A 219 0.90 -20.09 -6.40
N GLU A 220 0.03 -20.35 -7.37
CA GLU A 220 0.19 -19.90 -8.75
C GLU A 220 -0.46 -18.53 -8.95
N ARG A 221 -0.01 -17.79 -9.96
CA ARG A 221 -0.68 -16.55 -10.37
C ARG A 221 -1.93 -16.87 -11.20
N PRO A 222 -2.95 -16.00 -11.21
CA PRO A 222 -3.97 -16.02 -12.26
C PRO A 222 -3.31 -16.06 -13.65
N ASP A 223 -3.88 -16.83 -14.58
CA ASP A 223 -3.22 -17.16 -15.85
C ASP A 223 -3.16 -15.93 -16.77
N GLY A 224 -1.93 -15.54 -17.14
CA GLY A 224 -1.68 -14.39 -18.01
C GLY A 224 -2.02 -14.62 -19.49
N GLY A 225 -2.12 -15.86 -19.95
CA GLY A 225 -2.72 -16.24 -21.23
C GLY A 225 -4.21 -15.96 -21.23
N ILE A 226 -4.94 -16.47 -20.24
CA ILE A 226 -6.38 -16.23 -20.08
C ILE A 226 -6.69 -14.73 -19.93
N ARG A 227 -5.84 -13.99 -19.21
CA ARG A 227 -5.98 -12.54 -19.11
C ARG A 227 -5.88 -11.86 -20.48
N ARG A 228 -4.90 -12.24 -21.30
CA ARG A 228 -4.75 -11.73 -22.67
C ARG A 228 -5.93 -12.12 -23.56
N ASP A 229 -6.42 -13.35 -23.45
CA ASP A 229 -7.62 -13.79 -24.19
C ASP A 229 -8.86 -12.96 -23.80
N ALA A 230 -8.96 -12.57 -22.52
CA ALA A 230 -10.02 -11.69 -22.03
C ALA A 230 -9.88 -10.25 -22.54
N GLU A 231 -8.66 -9.72 -22.58
CA GLU A 231 -8.32 -8.41 -23.19
C GLU A 231 -8.69 -8.41 -24.69
N GLU A 232 -8.25 -9.41 -25.46
CA GLU A 232 -8.55 -9.56 -26.89
C GLU A 232 -10.06 -9.69 -27.14
N ARG A 233 -10.77 -10.44 -26.29
CA ARG A 233 -12.25 -10.48 -26.35
C ARG A 233 -12.83 -9.10 -26.09
N ARG A 234 -12.34 -8.40 -25.06
CA ARG A 234 -12.85 -7.09 -24.67
C ARG A 234 -12.71 -6.07 -25.80
N GLU A 235 -11.65 -6.17 -26.61
CA GLU A 235 -11.45 -5.34 -27.81
C GLU A 235 -12.52 -5.49 -28.88
N ARG A 236 -13.12 -6.69 -29.00
CA ARG A 236 -14.18 -6.98 -29.96
C ARG A 236 -15.57 -6.54 -29.49
N LEU A 237 -15.76 -6.22 -28.21
CA LEU A 237 -17.07 -5.82 -27.67
C LEU A 237 -17.52 -4.45 -28.21
N ALA A 238 -18.83 -4.22 -28.21
CA ALA A 238 -19.51 -3.07 -28.79
C ALA A 238 -18.94 -1.70 -28.36
N LEU A 239 -18.40 -1.62 -27.15
CA LEU A 239 -17.78 -0.42 -26.62
C LEU A 239 -16.27 -0.40 -26.92
N PRO A 240 -15.68 0.78 -27.20
CA PRO A 240 -14.23 0.93 -27.28
C PRO A 240 -13.53 0.40 -26.02
N PRO A 241 -12.32 -0.18 -26.14
CA PRO A 241 -11.49 -0.53 -24.98
C PRO A 241 -11.23 0.68 -24.09
N GLY A 242 -11.22 0.50 -22.78
CA GLY A 242 -11.02 1.57 -21.80
C GLY A 242 -12.25 2.44 -21.54
N ALA A 243 -13.32 2.32 -22.32
CA ALA A 243 -14.54 3.11 -22.11
C ALA A 243 -15.27 2.76 -20.80
N LEU A 244 -15.07 1.55 -20.25
CA LEU A 244 -15.59 1.15 -18.94
C LEU A 244 -14.60 1.40 -17.80
N GLY A 245 -13.44 2.00 -18.10
CA GLY A 245 -12.38 2.27 -17.12
C GLY A 245 -11.96 1.00 -16.39
N ARG A 246 -11.94 1.04 -15.06
CA ARG A 246 -11.49 -0.07 -14.20
C ARG A 246 -12.36 -1.33 -14.29
N LEU A 247 -13.58 -1.25 -14.82
CA LEU A 247 -14.40 -2.45 -15.02
C LEU A 247 -13.79 -3.35 -16.10
N ASP A 248 -13.05 -2.80 -17.07
CA ASP A 248 -12.30 -3.59 -18.05
C ASP A 248 -11.23 -4.45 -17.34
N GLU A 249 -10.40 -3.79 -16.51
CA GLU A 249 -9.35 -4.43 -15.72
C GLU A 249 -9.90 -5.51 -14.77
N LEU A 250 -11.07 -5.26 -14.16
CA LEU A 250 -11.71 -6.19 -13.23
C LEU A 250 -12.26 -7.43 -13.94
N GLY A 251 -12.87 -7.25 -15.12
CA GLY A 251 -13.38 -8.37 -15.90
C GLY A 251 -12.24 -9.27 -16.41
N GLU A 252 -11.12 -8.67 -16.82
CA GLU A 252 -9.90 -9.38 -17.22
C GLU A 252 -9.24 -10.12 -16.05
N TRP A 253 -9.11 -9.46 -14.90
CA TRP A 253 -8.60 -10.08 -13.67
C TRP A 253 -9.46 -11.26 -13.24
N LEU A 254 -10.78 -11.09 -13.24
CA LEU A 254 -11.70 -12.15 -12.82
C LEU A 254 -11.72 -13.30 -13.84
N ALA A 255 -11.62 -13.03 -15.14
CA ALA A 255 -11.46 -14.05 -16.18
C ALA A 255 -10.20 -14.91 -15.92
N ALA A 256 -9.07 -14.25 -15.63
CA ALA A 256 -7.82 -14.92 -15.30
C ALA A 256 -7.93 -15.72 -13.99
N ALA A 257 -8.58 -15.18 -12.96
CA ALA A 257 -8.76 -15.88 -11.70
C ALA A 257 -9.66 -17.13 -11.86
N GLN A 258 -10.71 -17.03 -12.67
CA GLN A 258 -11.63 -18.12 -12.99
C GLN A 258 -11.12 -19.08 -14.07
N GLN A 259 -9.97 -18.79 -14.69
CA GLN A 259 -9.40 -19.56 -15.80
C GLN A 259 -10.38 -19.71 -16.98
N ARG A 260 -11.10 -18.65 -17.33
CA ARG A 260 -12.21 -18.72 -18.29
C ARG A 260 -12.47 -17.40 -19.02
N VAL A 261 -12.68 -17.51 -20.34
CA VAL A 261 -13.21 -16.44 -21.21
C VAL A 261 -14.43 -16.97 -21.99
N PRO A 262 -15.59 -16.28 -22.00
CA PRO A 262 -15.91 -15.10 -21.19
C PRO A 262 -15.94 -15.45 -19.70
N VAL A 263 -15.66 -14.44 -18.87
CA VAL A 263 -15.77 -14.54 -17.41
C VAL A 263 -17.16 -15.01 -17.01
N LYS A 264 -17.25 -15.85 -15.97
CA LYS A 264 -18.52 -16.27 -15.38
C LYS A 264 -19.02 -15.15 -14.45
N PRO A 265 -20.31 -14.78 -14.50
CA PRO A 265 -20.92 -13.91 -13.49
C PRO A 265 -20.69 -14.45 -12.06
N VAL A 266 -20.54 -13.52 -11.12
CA VAL A 266 -20.41 -13.85 -9.68
C VAL A 266 -21.81 -14.11 -9.12
N GLU A 267 -22.07 -15.36 -8.74
CA GLU A 267 -23.39 -15.86 -8.31
C GLU A 267 -23.44 -16.20 -6.83
N ARG A 268 -22.31 -16.62 -6.24
CA ARG A 268 -22.25 -17.13 -4.87
C ARG A 268 -21.20 -16.39 -4.03
N PRO A 269 -21.31 -15.06 -3.89
CA PRO A 269 -20.40 -14.32 -3.04
C PRO A 269 -20.64 -14.68 -1.56
N ARG A 270 -19.55 -14.71 -0.79
CA ARG A 270 -19.58 -15.06 0.64
C ARG A 270 -18.75 -14.07 1.45
N ALA A 271 -19.36 -13.50 2.48
CA ALA A 271 -18.68 -12.66 3.45
C ALA A 271 -18.20 -13.51 4.64
N ILE A 272 -16.89 -13.49 4.90
CA ILE A 272 -16.26 -14.19 6.04
C ILE A 272 -15.73 -13.14 7.01
N LEU A 273 -16.24 -13.18 8.24
CA LEU A 273 -15.90 -12.23 9.30
C LEU A 273 -15.21 -12.96 10.46
N PHE A 274 -13.93 -12.67 10.67
CA PHE A 274 -13.17 -13.23 11.79
C PHE A 274 -13.26 -12.30 13.00
N ALA A 275 -13.54 -12.87 14.17
CA ALA A 275 -13.77 -12.12 15.39
C ALA A 275 -12.73 -12.43 16.47
N GLY A 276 -12.29 -11.39 17.19
CA GLY A 276 -11.30 -11.53 18.25
C GLY A 276 -11.17 -10.28 19.12
N ASP A 277 -10.95 -10.49 20.43
CA ASP A 277 -10.58 -9.42 21.35
C ASP A 277 -9.06 -9.40 21.53
N HIS A 278 -8.49 -8.19 21.60
CA HIS A 278 -7.06 -7.97 21.78
C HIS A 278 -6.81 -7.30 23.13
N GLY A 279 -5.99 -7.91 23.98
CA GLY A 279 -5.70 -7.39 25.33
C GLY A 279 -5.14 -5.97 25.34
N ILE A 280 -4.53 -5.52 24.23
CA ILE A 280 -4.06 -4.13 24.11
C ILE A 280 -5.17 -3.09 24.26
N SER A 281 -6.44 -3.49 24.08
CA SER A 281 -7.61 -2.65 24.30
C SER A 281 -7.77 -2.16 25.74
N ASP A 282 -7.18 -2.86 26.72
CA ASP A 282 -7.17 -2.45 28.14
C ASP A 282 -6.49 -1.09 28.38
N LEU A 283 -5.62 -0.67 27.45
CA LEU A 283 -4.98 0.65 27.50
C LEU A 283 -5.88 1.79 27.00
N GLY A 284 -7.15 1.51 26.66
CA GLY A 284 -8.07 2.50 26.12
C GLY A 284 -7.58 3.08 24.78
N VAL A 285 -7.06 2.20 23.91
CA VAL A 285 -6.65 2.52 22.52
C VAL A 285 -7.81 2.47 21.52
N SER A 286 -9.01 2.15 22.01
CA SER A 286 -10.26 1.98 21.27
C SER A 286 -11.37 2.73 21.98
N ALA A 287 -12.32 3.27 21.21
CA ALA A 287 -13.57 3.82 21.76
C ALA A 287 -14.53 2.71 22.25
N ARG A 288 -14.39 1.50 21.70
CA ARG A 288 -15.12 0.31 22.16
C ARG A 288 -14.45 -0.26 23.43
N PRO A 289 -15.20 -0.59 24.50
CA PRO A 289 -14.64 -1.20 25.70
C PRO A 289 -13.86 -2.49 25.41
N ALA A 290 -12.82 -2.76 26.19
CA ALA A 290 -12.10 -4.03 26.12
C ALA A 290 -13.04 -5.23 26.35
N GLY A 291 -12.80 -6.32 25.62
CA GLY A 291 -13.61 -7.55 25.68
C GLY A 291 -15.01 -7.44 25.08
N SER A 292 -15.31 -6.37 24.33
CA SER A 292 -16.65 -6.11 23.81
C SER A 292 -16.86 -6.55 22.35
N ALA A 293 -15.94 -7.26 21.71
CA ALA A 293 -16.08 -7.66 20.30
C ALA A 293 -17.28 -8.60 20.07
N HIS A 294 -17.68 -9.40 21.06
CA HIS A 294 -18.88 -10.25 21.00
C HIS A 294 -20.17 -9.48 20.70
N ARG A 295 -20.25 -8.18 21.03
CA ARG A 295 -21.39 -7.32 20.70
C ARG A 295 -21.49 -7.02 19.21
N LEU A 296 -20.34 -6.92 18.54
CA LEU A 296 -20.27 -6.75 17.08
C LEU A 296 -20.77 -8.00 16.38
N VAL A 297 -20.33 -9.17 16.87
CA VAL A 297 -20.82 -10.46 16.39
C VAL A 297 -22.33 -10.56 16.54
N ARG A 298 -22.89 -10.20 17.70
CA ARG A 298 -24.35 -10.18 17.88
C ARG A 298 -25.04 -9.26 16.87
N ALA A 299 -24.54 -8.04 16.67
CA ALA A 299 -25.11 -7.13 15.67
C ALA A 299 -25.09 -7.71 14.25
N VAL A 300 -24.06 -8.48 13.87
CA VAL A 300 -24.06 -9.20 12.58
C VAL A 300 -25.14 -10.29 12.56
N LEU A 301 -25.20 -11.13 13.59
CA LEU A 301 -26.14 -12.25 13.68
C LEU A 301 -27.60 -11.79 13.71
N ASP A 302 -27.87 -10.67 14.38
CA ASP A 302 -29.19 -10.06 14.49
C ASP A 302 -29.58 -9.27 13.21
N GLY A 303 -28.66 -9.16 12.24
CA GLY A 303 -28.89 -8.45 10.98
C GLY A 303 -28.86 -6.92 11.10
N GLU A 304 -28.31 -6.40 12.20
CA GLU A 304 -28.28 -4.97 12.53
C GLU A 304 -26.99 -4.28 12.08
N SER A 305 -25.92 -5.04 11.83
CA SER A 305 -24.65 -4.47 11.37
C SER A 305 -24.73 -3.99 9.91
N PRO A 306 -23.95 -2.96 9.52
CA PRO A 306 -23.85 -2.55 8.12
C PRO A 306 -23.47 -3.70 7.20
N ALA A 307 -22.55 -4.56 7.65
CA ALA A 307 -22.11 -5.73 6.89
C ALA A 307 -23.25 -6.73 6.65
N ALA A 308 -24.04 -7.05 7.66
CA ALA A 308 -25.18 -7.97 7.52
C ALA A 308 -26.25 -7.40 6.59
N ILE A 309 -26.57 -6.11 6.72
CA ILE A 309 -27.55 -5.41 5.87
C ILE A 309 -27.10 -5.42 4.41
N LEU A 310 -25.85 -5.03 4.15
CA LEU A 310 -25.31 -4.99 2.79
C LEU A 310 -25.20 -6.39 2.18
N ALA A 311 -24.68 -7.36 2.93
CA ALA A 311 -24.55 -8.74 2.44
C ALA A 311 -25.92 -9.31 2.01
N ALA A 312 -26.95 -9.15 2.84
CA ALA A 312 -28.31 -9.56 2.50
C ALA A 312 -28.85 -8.86 1.25
N ARG A 313 -28.57 -7.57 1.07
CA ARG A 313 -28.99 -6.80 -0.12
C ARG A 313 -28.27 -7.20 -1.39
N LEU A 314 -27.01 -7.61 -1.28
CA LEU A 314 -26.13 -7.93 -2.40
C LEU A 314 -26.10 -9.43 -2.73
N GLY A 315 -26.91 -10.23 -2.05
CA GLY A 315 -26.94 -11.69 -2.24
C GLY A 315 -25.69 -12.40 -1.71
N ALA A 316 -24.92 -11.76 -0.84
CA ALA A 316 -23.78 -12.37 -0.17
C ALA A 316 -24.24 -13.01 1.15
N SER A 317 -23.91 -14.27 1.35
CA SER A 317 -24.16 -14.93 2.64
C SER A 317 -23.02 -14.61 3.62
N VAL A 318 -23.32 -14.51 4.91
CA VAL A 318 -22.36 -14.12 5.95
C VAL A 318 -22.01 -15.32 6.82
N ARG A 319 -20.72 -15.52 7.09
CA ARG A 319 -20.20 -16.46 8.08
C ARG A 319 -19.34 -15.71 9.08
N VAL A 320 -19.63 -15.86 10.36
CA VAL A 320 -18.81 -15.29 11.45
C VAL A 320 -18.03 -16.41 12.11
N VAL A 321 -16.75 -16.17 12.39
CA VAL A 321 -15.85 -17.14 13.01
C VAL A 321 -15.18 -16.49 14.20
N ASP A 322 -15.44 -17.00 15.39
CA ASP A 322 -14.77 -16.58 16.62
C ASP A 322 -13.43 -17.30 16.76
N MET A 323 -12.36 -16.52 16.79
CA MET A 323 -11.01 -17.00 17.05
C MET A 323 -10.55 -16.73 18.49
N ALA A 324 -10.98 -15.61 19.08
CA ALA A 324 -10.52 -15.18 20.41
C ALA A 324 -11.43 -14.18 21.15
N LEU A 325 -12.75 -14.29 21.05
CA LEU A 325 -13.67 -13.41 21.79
C LEU A 325 -13.56 -13.58 23.32
N ASP A 326 -13.60 -12.47 24.05
CA ASP A 326 -13.62 -12.42 25.51
C ASP A 326 -15.06 -12.46 26.05
N CYS A 327 -15.77 -13.54 25.76
CA CYS A 327 -17.09 -13.83 26.32
C CYS A 327 -17.19 -15.32 26.66
N ASP A 328 -18.26 -15.73 27.34
CA ASP A 328 -18.50 -17.15 27.53
C ASP A 328 -18.95 -17.75 26.18
N PRO A 329 -18.41 -18.92 25.75
CA PRO A 329 -18.77 -19.50 24.45
C PRO A 329 -20.26 -19.78 24.29
N GLU A 330 -20.96 -20.01 25.40
CA GLU A 330 -22.42 -20.27 25.44
C GLU A 330 -23.26 -19.02 25.11
N ASP A 331 -22.65 -17.83 25.14
CA ASP A 331 -23.34 -16.57 24.79
C ASP A 331 -23.56 -16.40 23.28
N LEU A 332 -22.98 -17.27 22.45
CA LEU A 332 -23.04 -17.22 20.99
C LEU A 332 -23.33 -18.62 20.42
N PRO A 333 -23.88 -18.72 19.20
CA PRO A 333 -24.11 -20.02 18.57
C PRO A 333 -22.83 -20.84 18.41
N GLU A 334 -22.92 -22.16 18.58
CA GLU A 334 -21.79 -23.09 18.45
C GLU A 334 -21.10 -22.97 17.08
N GLU A 335 -21.86 -22.71 16.02
CA GLU A 335 -21.33 -22.51 14.66
C GLU A 335 -20.31 -21.35 14.58
N VAL A 336 -20.44 -20.35 15.45
CA VAL A 336 -19.53 -19.22 15.56
C VAL A 336 -18.32 -19.58 16.43
N THR A 337 -18.55 -20.24 17.57
CA THR A 337 -17.54 -20.42 18.64
C THR A 337 -16.72 -21.71 18.54
N ARG A 338 -17.12 -22.68 17.71
CA ARG A 338 -16.45 -24.00 17.57
C ARG A 338 -14.96 -23.93 17.20
N HIS A 339 -14.52 -22.80 16.65
CA HIS A 339 -13.15 -22.58 16.17
C HIS A 339 -12.30 -21.73 17.14
N ARG A 340 -12.84 -21.36 18.29
CA ARG A 340 -12.17 -20.51 19.26
C ARG A 340 -10.87 -21.16 19.74
N VAL A 341 -9.76 -20.45 19.59
CA VAL A 341 -8.43 -20.91 20.00
C VAL A 341 -8.17 -20.54 21.47
N ARG A 342 -8.61 -19.35 21.88
CA ARG A 342 -8.41 -18.83 23.24
C ARG A 342 -9.44 -17.76 23.58
N ARG A 343 -9.34 -17.16 24.77
CA ARG A 343 -10.20 -16.05 25.22
C ARG A 343 -9.38 -14.78 25.33
N GLY A 344 -9.49 -13.88 24.34
CA GLY A 344 -8.71 -12.66 24.24
C GLY A 344 -7.21 -12.90 23.97
N SER A 345 -6.61 -12.13 23.07
CA SER A 345 -5.17 -12.17 22.83
C SER A 345 -4.39 -11.43 23.93
N GLY A 346 -3.14 -11.80 24.15
CA GLY A 346 -2.24 -11.11 25.10
C GLY A 346 -1.96 -9.66 24.73
N ARG A 347 -1.40 -8.92 25.69
CA ARG A 347 -1.05 -7.51 25.51
C ARG A 347 0.26 -7.33 24.74
N LEU A 348 0.14 -7.05 23.43
CA LEU A 348 1.28 -6.96 22.49
C LEU A 348 2.39 -5.99 22.91
N ASP A 349 2.15 -5.04 23.82
CA ASP A 349 3.14 -4.10 24.32
C ASP A 349 4.10 -4.71 25.35
N VAL A 350 3.66 -5.77 26.06
CA VAL A 350 4.39 -6.36 27.19
C VAL A 350 4.60 -7.87 27.10
N GLU A 351 3.74 -8.58 26.36
CA GLU A 351 3.76 -10.05 26.24
C GLU A 351 3.30 -10.51 24.85
N ASP A 352 3.53 -11.78 24.50
CA ASP A 352 3.08 -12.33 23.21
C ASP A 352 1.55 -12.36 23.15
N ALA A 353 1.00 -12.01 21.99
CA ALA A 353 -0.44 -12.08 21.75
C ALA A 353 -0.96 -13.52 21.85
N LEU A 354 -0.17 -14.48 21.37
CA LEU A 354 -0.43 -15.91 21.34
C LEU A 354 0.84 -16.70 21.67
N THR A 355 0.67 -17.93 22.15
CA THR A 355 1.74 -18.93 22.01
C THR A 355 1.93 -19.32 20.53
N LEU A 356 3.09 -19.88 20.18
CA LEU A 356 3.33 -20.32 18.80
C LEU A 356 2.34 -21.41 18.36
N ASP A 357 2.01 -22.35 19.26
CA ASP A 357 1.03 -23.41 18.98
C ASP A 357 -0.38 -22.83 18.74
N GLU A 358 -0.80 -21.84 19.53
CA GLU A 358 -2.07 -21.13 19.32
C GLU A 358 -2.08 -20.38 17.98
N ALA A 359 -0.97 -19.73 17.60
CA ALA A 359 -0.84 -19.05 16.31
C ALA A 359 -0.93 -20.05 15.15
N GLU A 360 -0.26 -21.19 15.25
CA GLU A 360 -0.31 -22.26 14.26
C GLU A 360 -1.72 -22.86 14.15
N GLN A 361 -2.41 -23.08 15.27
CA GLN A 361 -3.79 -23.54 15.31
C GLN A 361 -4.73 -22.53 14.65
N ALA A 362 -4.61 -21.24 14.97
CA ALA A 362 -5.42 -20.18 14.39
C ALA A 362 -5.20 -20.08 12.88
N PHE A 363 -3.94 -20.11 12.44
CA PHE A 363 -3.58 -20.09 11.02
C PHE A 363 -4.19 -21.27 10.27
N ARG A 364 -4.03 -22.51 10.78
CA ARG A 364 -4.63 -23.70 10.19
C ARG A 364 -6.16 -23.66 10.15
N THR A 365 -6.78 -23.05 11.17
CA THR A 365 -8.22 -22.85 11.18
C THR A 365 -8.66 -21.94 10.03
N GLY A 366 -7.92 -20.86 9.79
CA GLY A 366 -8.11 -20.00 8.61
C GLY A 366 -8.00 -20.77 7.30
N MET A 367 -6.98 -21.63 7.17
CA MET A 367 -6.83 -22.51 6.00
C MET A 367 -8.05 -23.42 5.81
N ALA A 368 -8.47 -24.12 6.88
CA ALA A 368 -9.61 -25.02 6.83
C ALA A 368 -10.91 -24.32 6.42
N ILE A 369 -11.12 -23.08 6.88
CA ILE A 369 -12.28 -22.29 6.48
C ILE A 369 -12.22 -21.93 4.99
N ALA A 370 -11.05 -21.55 4.46
CA ALA A 370 -10.91 -21.29 3.03
C ALA A 370 -11.18 -22.54 2.18
N ASP A 371 -10.73 -23.71 2.63
CA ASP A 371 -11.02 -25.00 1.99
C ASP A 371 -12.52 -25.29 1.96
N GLU A 372 -13.20 -25.14 3.11
CA GLU A 372 -14.65 -25.35 3.24
C GLU A 372 -15.44 -24.42 2.29
N GLU A 373 -15.06 -23.13 2.23
CA GLU A 373 -15.76 -22.18 1.37
C GLU A 373 -15.55 -22.48 -0.12
N ALA A 374 -14.32 -22.84 -0.51
CA ALA A 374 -14.03 -23.27 -1.88
C ALA A 374 -14.82 -24.54 -2.26
N ASP A 375 -14.88 -25.54 -1.36
CA ASP A 375 -15.63 -26.78 -1.58
C ASP A 375 -17.14 -26.57 -1.64
N SER A 376 -17.66 -25.53 -0.97
CA SER A 376 -19.07 -25.15 -1.02
C SER A 376 -19.50 -24.45 -2.32
N GLY A 377 -18.54 -24.21 -3.22
CA GLY A 377 -18.75 -23.55 -4.51
C GLY A 377 -18.86 -22.03 -4.40
N THR A 378 -18.22 -21.41 -3.41
CA THR A 378 -18.07 -19.96 -3.34
C THR A 378 -17.19 -19.47 -4.48
N ASP A 379 -17.66 -18.49 -5.25
CA ASP A 379 -16.96 -17.95 -6.43
C ASP A 379 -16.23 -16.63 -6.16
N LEU A 380 -16.57 -15.94 -5.07
CA LEU A 380 -15.90 -14.72 -4.62
C LEU A 380 -16.04 -14.56 -3.11
N LEU A 381 -14.92 -14.33 -2.42
CA LEU A 381 -14.89 -14.08 -1.00
C LEU A 381 -14.85 -12.58 -0.71
N VAL A 382 -15.54 -12.17 0.34
CA VAL A 382 -15.50 -10.84 0.92
C VAL A 382 -15.01 -10.97 2.34
N LEU A 383 -13.89 -10.32 2.67
CA LEU A 383 -13.22 -10.49 3.95
C LEU A 383 -13.47 -9.29 4.87
N GLY A 384 -13.77 -9.56 6.13
CA GLY A 384 -13.85 -8.54 7.17
C GLY A 384 -13.39 -9.07 8.54
N ASP A 385 -13.26 -8.15 9.49
CA ASP A 385 -12.94 -8.45 10.88
C ASP A 385 -13.95 -7.82 11.85
N LEU A 386 -14.16 -8.48 12.98
CA LEU A 386 -14.99 -8.01 14.09
C LEU A 386 -14.13 -7.98 15.35
N SER A 387 -13.24 -6.98 15.43
CA SER A 387 -12.22 -6.90 16.47
C SER A 387 -12.34 -5.68 17.37
N VAL A 388 -11.89 -5.82 18.61
CA VAL A 388 -11.60 -4.69 19.52
C VAL A 388 -10.11 -4.72 19.84
N GLY A 389 -9.42 -3.62 19.50
CA GLY A 389 -7.97 -3.51 19.57
C GLY A 389 -7.21 -4.04 18.35
N GLY A 390 -7.89 -4.73 17.41
CA GLY A 390 -7.26 -5.30 16.21
C GLY A 390 -6.60 -4.28 15.29
N THR A 391 -7.11 -3.04 15.20
CA THR A 391 -6.44 -1.96 14.42
C THR A 391 -5.06 -1.58 14.98
N THR A 392 -4.83 -1.76 16.29
CA THR A 392 -3.53 -1.53 16.93
C THR A 392 -2.55 -2.65 16.60
N ALA A 393 -3.01 -3.91 16.64
CA ALA A 393 -2.22 -5.07 16.20
C ALA A 393 -1.86 -4.98 14.71
N ALA A 394 -2.86 -4.68 13.86
CA ALA A 394 -2.69 -4.47 12.43
C ALA A 394 -1.66 -3.35 12.12
N ALA A 395 -1.79 -2.19 12.76
CA ALA A 395 -0.83 -1.09 12.59
C ALA A 395 0.59 -1.50 13.05
N THR A 396 0.71 -2.30 14.11
CA THR A 396 2.01 -2.82 14.57
C THR A 396 2.65 -3.73 13.51
N LEU A 397 1.89 -4.66 12.94
CA LEU A 397 2.37 -5.54 11.86
C LEU A 397 2.80 -4.73 10.63
N ILE A 398 1.97 -3.77 10.20
CA ILE A 398 2.26 -2.93 9.04
C ILE A 398 3.53 -2.11 9.27
N ALA A 399 3.64 -1.43 10.41
CA ALA A 399 4.84 -0.65 10.72
C ALA A 399 6.09 -1.53 10.78
N ALA A 400 5.99 -2.74 11.32
CA ALA A 400 7.09 -3.68 11.39
C ALA A 400 7.54 -4.11 9.98
N LEU A 401 6.60 -4.46 9.10
CA LEU A 401 6.87 -4.98 7.76
C LEU A 401 7.23 -3.91 6.72
N CYS A 402 6.76 -2.68 6.91
CA CYS A 402 7.08 -1.53 6.07
C CYS A 402 8.26 -0.70 6.58
N GLY A 403 8.73 -0.93 7.82
CA GLY A 403 9.82 -0.17 8.42
C GLY A 403 9.45 1.28 8.70
N THR A 404 8.20 1.54 9.10
CA THR A 404 7.68 2.89 9.37
C THR A 404 7.44 3.13 10.85
N ASP A 405 7.40 4.39 11.26
CA ASP A 405 7.12 4.76 12.65
C ASP A 405 5.66 4.56 13.05
N ALA A 406 5.45 4.35 14.35
CA ALA A 406 4.13 4.12 14.94
C ALA A 406 3.13 5.24 14.59
N SER A 407 3.54 6.51 14.67
CA SER A 407 2.67 7.66 14.38
C SER A 407 2.19 7.71 12.93
N VAL A 408 2.95 7.15 11.98
CA VAL A 408 2.64 7.18 10.54
C VAL A 408 1.54 6.17 10.19
N VAL A 409 1.46 5.06 10.92
CA VAL A 409 0.47 4.00 10.67
C VAL A 409 -0.75 4.07 11.58
N THR A 410 -0.73 4.92 12.62
CA THR A 410 -1.78 4.97 13.63
C THR A 410 -2.95 5.83 13.16
N GLY A 411 -4.05 5.18 12.79
CA GLY A 411 -5.34 5.84 12.57
C GLY A 411 -6.22 5.90 13.82
N ARG A 412 -7.37 6.56 13.67
CA ARG A 412 -8.35 6.80 14.75
C ARG A 412 -9.42 5.71 14.86
N GLY A 413 -9.41 4.72 13.97
CA GLY A 413 -10.41 3.66 13.88
C GLY A 413 -11.76 4.14 13.36
N GLY A 414 -12.65 3.18 13.11
CA GLY A 414 -14.03 3.46 12.69
C GLY A 414 -14.88 4.14 13.76
N ALA A 415 -14.65 3.80 15.03
CA ALA A 415 -15.19 4.51 16.17
C ALA A 415 -14.15 5.53 16.65
N ALA A 416 -14.44 6.82 16.42
CA ALA A 416 -13.48 7.89 16.63
C ALA A 416 -12.92 7.92 18.06
N ILE A 417 -11.60 7.99 18.16
CA ILE A 417 -10.85 8.15 19.40
C ILE A 417 -10.28 9.58 19.53
N ASP A 418 -10.16 10.05 20.77
CA ASP A 418 -9.53 11.35 21.08
C ASP A 418 -7.99 11.28 20.96
N ASP A 419 -7.34 12.44 21.08
CA ASP A 419 -5.89 12.55 20.95
C ASP A 419 -5.13 11.77 22.03
N LEU A 420 -5.70 11.69 23.24
CA LEU A 420 -5.08 10.93 24.34
C LEU A 420 -5.10 9.43 24.05
N ALA A 421 -6.21 8.90 23.54
CA ALA A 421 -6.33 7.52 23.09
C ALA A 421 -5.42 7.24 21.89
N TRP A 422 -5.33 8.18 20.94
CA TRP A 422 -4.40 8.07 19.82
C TRP A 422 -2.93 8.04 20.30
N MET A 423 -2.54 8.88 21.26
CA MET A 423 -1.20 8.86 21.86
C MET A 423 -0.90 7.55 22.57
N ARG A 424 -1.86 6.99 23.33
CA ARG A 424 -1.73 5.66 23.94
C ARG A 424 -1.57 4.57 22.88
N LYS A 425 -2.33 4.66 21.78
CA LYS A 425 -2.24 3.73 20.64
C LYS A 425 -0.87 3.79 19.96
N CYS A 426 -0.34 4.99 19.70
CA CYS A 426 1.02 5.18 19.18
C CYS A 426 2.09 4.59 20.13
N ALA A 427 1.94 4.79 21.44
CA ALA A 427 2.83 4.22 22.44
C ALA A 427 2.80 2.69 22.42
N ALA A 428 1.60 2.10 22.41
CA ALA A 428 1.40 0.65 22.31
C ALA A 428 2.07 0.07 21.05
N ILE A 429 1.85 0.69 19.89
CA ILE A 429 2.45 0.25 18.62
C ILE A 429 3.97 0.35 18.67
N ARG A 430 4.53 1.44 19.20
CA ARG A 430 5.98 1.60 19.38
C ARG A 430 6.58 0.50 20.26
N ASP A 431 5.90 0.12 21.35
CA ASP A 431 6.36 -0.95 22.23
C ASP A 431 6.23 -2.32 21.56
N GLY A 432 5.12 -2.58 20.86
CA GLY A 432 4.94 -3.76 20.00
C GLY A 432 6.02 -3.88 18.93
N LEU A 433 6.41 -2.78 18.27
CA LEU A 433 7.47 -2.77 17.26
C LEU A 433 8.82 -3.26 17.81
N ARG A 434 9.14 -2.95 19.07
CA ARG A 434 10.37 -3.47 19.69
C ARG A 434 10.34 -4.98 19.84
N ARG A 435 9.16 -5.54 20.10
CA ARG A 435 8.93 -6.99 20.24
C ARG A 435 8.82 -7.70 18.90
N ALA A 436 8.31 -7.03 17.87
CA ALA A 436 8.21 -7.54 16.50
C ALA A 436 9.57 -7.67 15.80
N ARG A 437 10.48 -6.70 16.00
CA ARG A 437 11.78 -6.63 15.29
C ARG A 437 12.62 -7.92 15.31
N PRO A 438 12.79 -8.61 16.46
CA PRO A 438 13.58 -9.84 16.52
C PRO A 438 12.99 -11.01 15.72
N VAL A 439 11.68 -10.98 15.44
CA VAL A 439 10.93 -12.09 14.83
C VAL A 439 10.40 -11.76 13.43
N LEU A 440 10.82 -10.64 12.83
CA LEU A 440 10.38 -10.18 11.51
C LEU A 440 10.60 -11.20 10.38
N GLY A 441 11.57 -12.10 10.52
CA GLY A 441 11.87 -13.15 9.54
C GLY A 441 10.89 -14.32 9.58
N ASP A 442 10.23 -14.54 10.71
CA ASP A 442 9.31 -15.66 10.95
C ASP A 442 7.89 -15.10 11.05
N GLN A 443 7.09 -15.29 10.00
CA GLN A 443 5.78 -14.65 9.90
C GLN A 443 4.76 -15.25 10.89
N LEU A 444 4.90 -16.53 11.24
CA LEU A 444 4.02 -17.16 12.23
C LEU A 444 4.37 -16.67 13.63
N GLN A 445 5.67 -16.59 13.96
CA GLN A 445 6.10 -16.02 15.23
C GLN A 445 5.78 -14.53 15.32
N LEU A 446 5.86 -13.77 14.22
CA LEU A 446 5.46 -12.36 14.19
C LEU A 446 3.97 -12.19 14.53
N LEU A 447 3.10 -13.02 13.94
CA LEU A 447 1.67 -13.07 14.27
C LEU A 447 1.44 -13.47 15.73
N ALA A 448 2.18 -14.45 16.24
CA ALA A 448 2.11 -14.85 17.64
C ALA A 448 2.52 -13.73 18.60
N THR A 449 3.54 -12.95 18.23
CA THR A 449 4.13 -11.93 19.11
C THR A 449 3.32 -10.63 19.15
N VAL A 450 2.85 -10.11 18.01
CA VAL A 450 2.15 -8.80 17.94
C VAL A 450 0.85 -8.79 17.13
N GLY A 451 0.40 -9.94 16.64
CA GLY A 451 -0.87 -10.09 15.94
C GLY A 451 -2.01 -10.42 16.90
N GLY A 452 -2.66 -11.55 16.66
CA GLY A 452 -3.81 -12.08 17.41
C GLY A 452 -4.38 -13.29 16.67
N ALA A 453 -5.27 -14.04 17.32
CA ALA A 453 -5.79 -15.29 16.75
C ALA A 453 -6.63 -15.05 15.47
N ASP A 454 -7.42 -13.98 15.47
CA ASP A 454 -8.16 -13.49 14.31
C ASP A 454 -7.22 -13.12 13.15
N LEU A 455 -6.16 -12.35 13.41
CA LEU A 455 -5.20 -11.96 12.38
C LEU A 455 -4.42 -13.16 11.83
N ALA A 456 -4.01 -14.11 12.69
CA ALA A 456 -3.36 -15.34 12.26
C ALA A 456 -4.27 -16.20 11.38
N ALA A 457 -5.55 -16.31 11.74
CA ALA A 457 -6.54 -17.00 10.94
C ALA A 457 -6.80 -16.31 9.60
N ILE A 458 -6.91 -14.97 9.57
CA ILE A 458 -7.08 -14.21 8.33
C ILE A 458 -5.89 -14.42 7.40
N THR A 459 -4.65 -14.39 7.91
CA THR A 459 -3.45 -14.64 7.07
C THR A 459 -3.47 -16.05 6.47
N GLY A 460 -3.77 -17.08 7.27
CA GLY A 460 -3.90 -18.46 6.78
C GLY A 460 -5.04 -18.61 5.76
N PHE A 461 -6.18 -17.96 6.02
CA PHE A 461 -7.33 -17.92 5.11
C PHE A 461 -6.99 -17.28 3.76
N LEU A 462 -6.28 -16.15 3.74
CA LEU A 462 -5.89 -15.47 2.51
C LEU A 462 -4.92 -16.29 1.65
N LEU A 463 -3.90 -16.88 2.29
CA LEU A 463 -2.94 -17.75 1.60
C LEU A 463 -3.62 -19.00 1.04
N GLN A 464 -4.47 -19.65 1.84
CA GLN A 464 -5.19 -20.83 1.38
C GLN A 464 -6.23 -20.49 0.30
N SER A 465 -6.89 -19.33 0.37
CA SER A 465 -7.78 -18.88 -0.71
C SER A 465 -7.03 -18.74 -2.03
N ALA A 466 -5.79 -18.23 -2.00
CA ALA A 466 -4.94 -18.16 -3.19
C ALA A 466 -4.53 -19.57 -3.70
N VAL A 467 -4.17 -20.50 -2.81
CA VAL A 467 -3.91 -21.92 -3.17
C VAL A 467 -5.14 -22.55 -3.83
N ARG A 468 -6.32 -22.28 -3.29
CA ARG A 468 -7.61 -22.78 -3.79
C ARG A 468 -8.13 -22.01 -5.00
N ARG A 469 -7.39 -21.00 -5.49
CA ARG A 469 -7.75 -20.14 -6.62
C ARG A 469 -9.09 -19.43 -6.43
N THR A 470 -9.41 -19.05 -5.19
CA THR A 470 -10.64 -18.35 -4.83
C THR A 470 -10.32 -16.85 -4.64
N PRO A 471 -10.89 -15.96 -5.46
CA PRO A 471 -10.62 -14.53 -5.34
C PRO A 471 -11.19 -13.92 -4.06
N VAL A 472 -10.52 -12.90 -3.50
CA VAL A 472 -10.92 -12.25 -2.24
C VAL A 472 -10.96 -10.73 -2.37
N ILE A 473 -12.00 -10.08 -1.85
CA ILE A 473 -12.05 -8.62 -1.66
C ILE A 473 -11.68 -8.31 -0.20
N LEU A 474 -10.61 -7.53 -0.03
CA LEU A 474 -10.13 -6.98 1.24
C LEU A 474 -10.93 -5.73 1.62
N ASP A 475 -11.12 -5.49 2.92
CA ASP A 475 -11.90 -4.36 3.44
C ASP A 475 -11.01 -3.23 3.98
N GLY A 476 -10.66 -3.29 5.26
CA GLY A 476 -9.94 -2.24 5.98
C GLY A 476 -8.51 -2.62 6.38
N VAL A 477 -7.95 -1.83 7.30
CA VAL A 477 -6.55 -1.94 7.76
C VAL A 477 -6.18 -3.32 8.31
N VAL A 478 -7.09 -4.03 8.98
CA VAL A 478 -6.82 -5.37 9.53
C VAL A 478 -6.61 -6.39 8.39
N SER A 479 -7.53 -6.42 7.42
CA SER A 479 -7.40 -7.28 6.25
C SER A 479 -6.16 -6.94 5.41
N ALA A 480 -5.81 -5.65 5.28
CA ALA A 480 -4.61 -5.21 4.58
C ALA A 480 -3.31 -5.59 5.32
N ALA A 481 -3.30 -5.54 6.66
CA ALA A 481 -2.17 -6.02 7.45
C ALA A 481 -1.95 -7.52 7.26
N CYS A 482 -3.03 -8.30 7.32
CA CYS A 482 -2.95 -9.75 7.13
C CYS A 482 -2.52 -10.12 5.70
N ALA A 483 -3.00 -9.39 4.70
CA ALA A 483 -2.56 -9.51 3.31
C ALA A 483 -1.07 -9.16 3.14
N LEU A 484 -0.56 -8.16 3.88
CA LEU A 484 0.86 -7.80 3.86
C LEU A 484 1.72 -8.91 4.48
N VAL A 485 1.29 -9.50 5.59
CA VAL A 485 1.95 -10.69 6.18
C VAL A 485 1.92 -11.85 5.19
N ALA A 486 0.77 -12.13 4.58
CA ALA A 486 0.62 -13.18 3.58
C ALA A 486 1.50 -12.94 2.33
N GLN A 487 1.66 -11.71 1.86
CA GLN A 487 2.58 -11.36 0.78
C GLN A 487 4.04 -11.69 1.15
N ARG A 488 4.43 -11.49 2.42
CA ARG A 488 5.78 -11.85 2.90
C ARG A 488 6.03 -13.35 2.87
N VAL A 489 4.98 -14.15 3.07
CA VAL A 489 5.02 -15.61 2.95
C VAL A 489 5.08 -16.02 1.48
N ALA A 490 4.16 -15.52 0.65
CA ALA A 490 4.09 -15.86 -0.76
C ALA A 490 3.80 -14.62 -1.62
N PHE A 491 4.83 -14.17 -2.36
CA PHE A 491 4.77 -12.94 -3.15
C PHE A 491 3.72 -12.93 -4.28
N ARG A 492 3.22 -14.11 -4.68
CA ARG A 492 2.20 -14.30 -5.73
C ARG A 492 0.76 -14.20 -5.18
N ALA A 493 0.59 -14.35 -3.88
CA ALA A 493 -0.74 -14.36 -3.25
C ALA A 493 -1.56 -13.08 -3.52
N PRO A 494 -0.97 -11.86 -3.53
CA PRO A 494 -1.73 -10.64 -3.83
C PRO A 494 -2.46 -10.61 -5.16
N ASP A 495 -2.01 -11.38 -6.15
CA ASP A 495 -2.66 -11.41 -7.48
C ASP A 495 -4.09 -12.00 -7.40
N TRP A 496 -4.45 -12.66 -6.29
CA TRP A 496 -5.78 -13.21 -6.01
C TRP A 496 -6.71 -12.26 -5.25
N TRP A 497 -6.23 -11.08 -4.86
CA TRP A 497 -6.98 -10.19 -3.99
C TRP A 497 -7.25 -8.84 -4.64
N LEU A 498 -8.37 -8.23 -4.24
CA LEU A 498 -8.71 -6.85 -4.57
C LEU A 498 -8.80 -6.04 -3.28
N ALA A 499 -8.29 -4.81 -3.29
CA ALA A 499 -8.60 -3.85 -2.24
C ALA A 499 -9.99 -3.25 -2.50
N GLY A 500 -10.96 -3.51 -1.63
CA GLY A 500 -12.33 -3.03 -1.79
C GLY A 500 -12.43 -1.51 -1.65
N GLN A 501 -11.78 -0.93 -0.65
CA GLN A 501 -11.85 0.51 -0.41
C GLN A 501 -10.61 1.12 0.27
N ALA A 502 -10.48 2.44 0.13
CA ALA A 502 -9.62 3.28 0.96
C ALA A 502 -10.40 3.69 2.22
N SER A 503 -10.09 3.06 3.35
CA SER A 503 -10.78 3.29 4.63
C SER A 503 -10.35 4.58 5.33
N GLY A 504 -9.30 5.26 4.84
CA GLY A 504 -8.72 6.44 5.49
C GLY A 504 -7.82 6.12 6.69
N GLU A 505 -7.64 4.85 7.06
CA GLU A 505 -6.62 4.44 8.04
C GLU A 505 -5.20 4.57 7.43
N PRO A 506 -4.28 5.36 8.01
CA PRO A 506 -2.94 5.57 7.47
C PRO A 506 -2.14 4.28 7.28
N GLY A 507 -2.31 3.31 8.19
CA GLY A 507 -1.69 1.99 8.06
C GLY A 507 -2.16 1.24 6.80
N GLN A 508 -3.44 1.35 6.44
CA GLN A 508 -3.96 0.64 5.27
C GLN A 508 -3.27 1.12 3.99
N GLU A 509 -3.15 2.44 3.81
CA GLU A 509 -2.46 3.03 2.66
C GLU A 509 -1.04 2.47 2.53
N LYS A 510 -0.25 2.48 3.62
CA LYS A 510 1.10 1.91 3.61
C LYS A 510 1.14 0.42 3.28
N ALA A 511 0.17 -0.35 3.75
CA ALA A 511 0.08 -1.77 3.43
C ALA A 511 -0.24 -1.97 1.93
N LEU A 512 -1.25 -1.27 1.41
CA LEU A 512 -1.69 -1.40 0.03
C LEU A 512 -0.62 -0.92 -0.96
N ASP A 513 0.09 0.17 -0.66
CA ASP A 513 1.25 0.62 -1.43
C ASP A 513 2.33 -0.46 -1.50
N ARG A 514 2.63 -1.11 -0.37
CA ARG A 514 3.65 -2.17 -0.31
C ARG A 514 3.22 -3.43 -1.06
N ILE A 515 1.93 -3.75 -1.05
CA ILE A 515 1.34 -4.88 -1.76
C ILE A 515 1.14 -4.57 -3.26
N ALA A 516 1.12 -3.29 -3.64
CA ALA A 516 0.77 -2.78 -4.96
C ALA A 516 -0.70 -3.03 -5.35
N LEU A 517 -1.62 -2.83 -4.39
CA LEU A 517 -3.06 -2.91 -4.62
C LEU A 517 -3.71 -1.52 -4.58
N THR A 518 -4.47 -1.18 -5.63
CA THR A 518 -5.22 0.07 -5.70
C THR A 518 -6.68 -0.15 -5.28
N PRO A 519 -7.17 0.48 -4.20
CA PRO A 519 -8.56 0.39 -3.76
C PRO A 519 -9.58 0.64 -4.86
N LEU A 520 -10.68 -0.13 -4.89
CA LEU A 520 -11.79 0.08 -5.83
C LEU A 520 -12.58 1.35 -5.53
N LEU A 521 -12.77 1.65 -4.26
CA LEU A 521 -13.59 2.75 -3.77
C LEU A 521 -12.80 3.70 -2.86
N ASP A 522 -13.16 4.97 -2.87
CA ASP A 522 -12.71 5.99 -1.93
C ASP A 522 -13.90 6.87 -1.54
N HIS A 523 -14.60 6.44 -0.49
CA HIS A 523 -15.85 7.06 -0.03
C HIS A 523 -15.80 7.46 1.45
N GLY A 524 -14.63 7.35 2.09
CA GLY A 524 -14.46 7.66 3.51
C GLY A 524 -15.23 6.70 4.44
N VAL A 525 -15.40 5.43 4.07
CA VAL A 525 -16.06 4.43 4.92
C VAL A 525 -15.05 3.91 5.94
N THR A 526 -15.25 4.24 7.22
CA THR A 526 -14.30 3.91 8.29
C THR A 526 -14.74 2.75 9.19
N VAL A 527 -16.00 2.30 9.08
CA VAL A 527 -16.63 1.37 10.05
C VAL A 527 -15.93 0.00 10.12
N GLY A 528 -15.39 -0.51 9.01
CA GLY A 528 -14.81 -1.84 8.90
C GLY A 528 -15.87 -2.94 8.74
N GLU A 529 -15.66 -4.09 9.37
CA GLU A 529 -16.61 -5.22 9.41
C GLU A 529 -16.88 -5.88 8.05
N GLY A 530 -16.05 -5.64 7.03
CA GLY A 530 -16.29 -6.09 5.66
C GLY A 530 -17.17 -5.14 4.85
N THR A 531 -17.59 -4.01 5.43
CA THR A 531 -18.56 -3.08 4.83
C THR A 531 -18.06 -2.49 3.52
N GLY A 532 -16.82 -2.01 3.47
CA GLY A 532 -16.26 -1.40 2.28
C GLY A 532 -15.95 -2.42 1.18
N ALA A 533 -15.54 -3.63 1.55
CA ALA A 533 -15.42 -4.75 0.62
C ALA A 533 -16.78 -5.17 0.03
N LEU A 534 -17.84 -5.21 0.84
CA LEU A 534 -19.22 -5.44 0.37
C LEU A 534 -19.70 -4.34 -0.57
N LEU A 535 -19.36 -3.07 -0.32
CA LEU A 535 -19.68 -1.97 -1.24
C LEU A 535 -18.96 -2.08 -2.59
N ALA A 536 -17.80 -2.75 -2.63
CA ALA A 536 -17.05 -2.98 -3.87
C ALA A 536 -17.56 -4.19 -4.67
N LEU A 537 -18.27 -5.13 -4.04
CA LEU A 537 -18.82 -6.34 -4.68
C LEU A 537 -19.67 -6.04 -5.94
N PRO A 538 -20.59 -5.05 -5.95
CA PRO A 538 -21.35 -4.70 -7.15
C PRO A 538 -20.50 -4.29 -8.34
N LEU A 539 -19.33 -3.68 -8.13
CA LEU A 539 -18.42 -3.33 -9.23
C LEU A 539 -17.83 -4.59 -9.86
N VAL A 540 -17.47 -5.59 -9.05
CA VAL A 540 -16.95 -6.88 -9.54
C VAL A 540 -18.05 -7.65 -10.28
N GLN A 541 -19.28 -7.67 -9.73
CA GLN A 541 -20.45 -8.27 -10.39
C GLN A 541 -20.76 -7.60 -11.73
N ALA A 542 -20.73 -6.26 -11.78
CA ALA A 542 -20.97 -5.50 -13.00
C ALA A 542 -19.88 -5.74 -14.05
N ALA A 543 -18.60 -5.76 -13.65
CA ALA A 543 -17.49 -6.08 -14.55
C ALA A 543 -17.67 -7.49 -15.17
N ALA A 544 -18.01 -8.48 -14.34
CA ALA A 544 -18.27 -9.84 -14.81
C ALA A 544 -19.42 -9.89 -15.83
N ALA A 545 -20.56 -9.27 -15.52
CA ALA A 545 -21.73 -9.24 -16.39
C ALA A 545 -21.42 -8.53 -17.72
N LEU A 546 -20.75 -7.37 -17.69
CA LEU A 546 -20.42 -6.62 -18.90
C LEU A 546 -19.48 -7.40 -19.83
N HIS A 547 -18.47 -8.09 -19.28
CA HIS A 547 -17.55 -8.91 -20.08
C HIS A 547 -18.22 -10.19 -20.64
N ALA A 548 -19.24 -10.69 -19.95
CA ALA A 548 -20.00 -11.86 -20.38
C ALA A 548 -21.06 -11.50 -21.44
N GLU A 549 -21.78 -10.40 -21.28
CA GLU A 549 -23.05 -10.13 -21.97
C GLU A 549 -22.99 -9.03 -23.03
N LEU A 550 -22.01 -8.11 -23.00
CA LEU A 550 -21.91 -7.10 -24.04
C LEU A 550 -21.74 -7.77 -25.42
N PRO A 551 -22.50 -7.33 -26.44
CA PRO A 551 -22.38 -7.90 -27.77
C PRO A 551 -21.04 -7.52 -28.40
N GLU A 552 -20.53 -8.35 -29.29
CA GLU A 552 -19.42 -7.97 -30.17
C GLU A 552 -19.88 -6.92 -31.20
N ARG A 553 -18.95 -6.07 -31.67
CA ARG A 553 -19.26 -5.09 -32.72
C ARG A 553 -19.70 -5.82 -33.98
N SER A 554 -20.82 -5.40 -34.55
CA SER A 554 -21.19 -5.83 -35.90
C SER A 554 -20.21 -5.23 -36.91
N GLU A 555 -19.64 -6.04 -37.79
CA GLU A 555 -18.94 -5.55 -38.99
C GLU A 555 -19.93 -4.74 -39.83
N GLY A 556 -19.91 -3.40 -39.71
CA GLY A 556 -20.83 -2.54 -40.46
C GLY A 556 -21.07 -1.14 -39.89
N SER A 557 -20.75 -0.88 -38.63
CA SER A 557 -20.80 0.48 -38.06
C SER A 557 -19.39 1.06 -37.93
N GLY A 558 -18.72 1.23 -39.07
CA GLY A 558 -17.59 2.16 -39.14
C GLY A 558 -18.10 3.59 -38.86
N PRO A 559 -17.24 4.51 -38.37
CA PRO A 559 -17.64 5.90 -38.26
C PRO A 559 -18.12 6.35 -39.63
N SER A 560 -19.36 6.84 -39.73
CA SER A 560 -19.88 7.43 -40.96
C SER A 560 -18.88 8.51 -41.37
N GLU A 561 -18.17 8.30 -42.48
CA GLU A 561 -17.44 9.35 -43.14
C GLU A 561 -18.43 10.51 -43.32
N HIS A 562 -18.16 11.63 -42.66
CA HIS A 562 -18.81 12.88 -43.04
C HIS A 562 -18.57 13.04 -44.54
N PRO A 563 -19.62 13.26 -45.36
CA PRO A 563 -19.40 13.59 -46.75
C PRO A 563 -18.65 14.93 -46.74
N ALA A 564 -17.35 14.88 -47.01
CA ALA A 564 -16.68 15.99 -47.63
C ALA A 564 -17.32 16.19 -49.02
N ASP A 565 -17.40 17.46 -49.41
CA ASP A 565 -17.71 17.92 -50.77
C ASP A 565 -19.20 17.97 -51.14
N ALA A 566 -19.87 19.01 -50.66
CA ALA A 566 -20.80 19.75 -51.52
C ALA A 566 -20.05 20.95 -52.10
N GLU A 567 -19.41 20.74 -53.26
CA GLU A 567 -19.02 21.85 -54.13
C GLU A 567 -20.31 22.58 -54.58
N ASP A 568 -20.40 23.88 -54.27
CA ASP A 568 -21.37 24.79 -54.87
C ASP A 568 -20.98 25.06 -56.33
N PRO A 569 -21.80 24.71 -57.33
CA PRO A 569 -21.71 25.34 -58.63
C PRO A 569 -22.63 26.58 -58.65
N GLU A 570 -22.17 27.61 -59.34
CA GLU A 570 -22.95 28.78 -59.80
C GLU A 570 -23.03 30.01 -58.89
N ALA A 571 -22.07 30.91 -59.08
CA ALA A 571 -22.33 32.35 -59.09
C ALA A 571 -21.67 32.96 -60.33
N ASN A 572 -22.38 32.92 -61.45
CA ASN A 572 -22.14 33.77 -62.61
C ASN A 572 -23.45 34.52 -62.87
N GLY A 573 -23.48 35.81 -62.51
CA GLY A 573 -24.65 36.69 -62.61
C GLY A 573 -24.36 38.06 -62.04
#